data_AF-B4VX02-F1
#
_entry.id   AF-B4VX02-F1
#
_cell.length_a   1.000
_cell.length_b   1.000
_cell.length_c   1.000
_cell.angle_alpha   90.00
_cell.angle_beta   90.00
_cell.angle_gamma   90.00
#
_symmetry.space_group_name_H-M   'P 1'
#
loop_
_entity.id
_entity.type
_entity.pdbx_description
1 polymer ?
#
loop_
_entity_poly.entity_id
_entity_poly.type
_entity_poly.pdbx_seq_one_letter_code
_entity_poly.pdbx_strand_id
1 'polypeptide(L)'
;MIAKLSQGNDHSLKFGKKKGKEIIANFNGGQITSEAGIVWLAELDEKLRITARFAECFQDHRHLSYLNYSVHQLLSQRVYGIALGYEDVNDHDQLRYDPALAIALEKLNLDDSSSAILAGKSTLNRLEYCPETILQQQESRYHRIEANPEEIKKAFVDIFLESYQTPPQQIILDMDVTDDQVHGHQEGAFFNTYYKGVCYAPLY
;
A
#
# COMPACT_ATOMS: atom_id res chain seq x y z
N MET A 1 -8.04 14.72 11.60
CA MET A 1 -7.68 15.97 12.29
C MET A 1 -8.94 16.51 12.93
N ILE A 2 -9.22 16.04 14.14
CA ILE A 2 -10.28 16.60 14.98
C ILE A 2 -9.55 17.45 16.02
N ALA A 3 -9.71 18.77 15.94
CA ALA A 3 -9.24 19.67 16.99
C ALA A 3 -10.42 20.01 17.91
N LYS A 4 -10.29 19.68 19.20
CA LYS A 4 -11.08 20.32 20.25
C LYS A 4 -10.37 21.59 20.70
N LEU A 5 -11.18 22.64 20.86
CA LEU A 5 -10.84 24.02 21.21
C LEU A 5 -9.86 24.11 22.38
N SER A 6 -8.68 24.67 22.13
CA SER A 6 -7.96 25.45 23.14
C SER A 6 -7.31 26.66 22.47
N GLN A 7 -7.24 27.75 23.22
CA GLN A 7 -7.10 29.12 22.75
C GLN A 7 -5.84 29.37 21.91
N GLY A 8 -6.03 30.00 20.76
CA GLY A 8 -5.07 30.90 20.11
C GLY A 8 -3.76 30.27 19.63
N ASN A 9 -3.76 29.71 18.43
CA ASN A 9 -2.64 29.83 17.49
C ASN A 9 -3.05 29.37 16.09
N ASP A 10 -2.60 30.14 15.09
CA ASP A 10 -2.78 29.91 13.66
C ASP A 10 -1.87 28.76 13.17
N HIS A 11 -2.00 27.60 13.80
CA HIS A 11 -1.18 26.43 13.50
C HIS A 11 -1.58 25.85 12.15
N SER A 12 -0.75 26.04 11.14
CA SER A 12 -0.91 25.40 9.84
C SER A 12 0.27 24.48 9.55
N LEU A 13 -0.01 23.34 8.92
CA LEU A 13 1.00 22.38 8.47
C LEU A 13 1.09 22.43 6.96
N LYS A 14 2.32 22.53 6.43
CA LYS A 14 2.58 22.58 4.99
C LYS A 14 2.96 21.20 4.47
N PHE A 15 2.27 20.73 3.44
CA PHE A 15 2.52 19.45 2.76
C PHE A 15 3.17 19.62 1.38
N GLY A 16 3.87 20.75 1.21
CA GLY A 16 4.53 21.12 -0.04
C GLY A 16 3.59 21.77 -1.05
N LYS A 17 3.96 21.67 -2.32
CA LYS A 17 3.23 22.28 -3.45
C LYS A 17 2.86 21.22 -4.48
N LYS A 18 1.75 21.44 -5.19
CA LYS A 18 1.37 20.66 -6.38
C LYS A 18 0.75 21.57 -7.42
N LYS A 19 1.15 21.45 -8.69
CA LYS A 19 0.68 22.29 -9.81
C LYS A 19 0.70 23.80 -9.48
N GLY A 20 1.73 24.25 -8.75
CA GLY A 20 1.88 25.65 -8.32
C GLY A 20 1.02 26.07 -7.11
N LYS A 21 0.13 25.22 -6.61
CA LYS A 21 -0.70 25.48 -5.43
C LYS A 21 -0.06 24.91 -4.17
N GLU A 22 -0.14 25.63 -3.07
CA GLU A 22 0.36 25.18 -1.76
C GLU A 22 -0.69 24.30 -1.09
N ILE A 23 -0.27 23.16 -0.54
CA ILE A 23 -1.14 22.25 0.21
C ILE A 23 -0.93 22.52 1.69
N ILE A 24 -1.98 23.01 2.35
CA ILE A 24 -1.95 23.47 3.74
C ILE A 24 -3.06 22.77 4.51
N ALA A 25 -2.73 22.10 5.61
CA ALA A 25 -3.72 21.73 6.61
C ALA A 25 -3.82 22.84 7.66
N ASN A 26 -5.05 23.23 7.96
CA ASN A 26 -5.39 24.17 9.03
C ASN A 26 -6.50 23.56 9.90
N PHE A 27 -6.83 24.25 10.99
CA PHE A 27 -7.84 23.80 11.95
C PHE A 27 -9.14 24.61 11.87
N ASN A 28 -9.40 25.28 10.75
CA ASN A 28 -10.49 26.24 10.61
C ASN A 28 -11.84 25.57 10.24
N GLY A 29 -11.86 24.24 10.08
CA GLY A 29 -13.01 23.52 9.55
C GLY A 29 -13.16 23.69 8.04
N GLY A 30 -13.72 22.68 7.37
CA GLY A 30 -13.77 22.59 5.90
C GLY A 30 -13.81 21.13 5.46
N GLN A 31 -12.98 20.77 4.48
CA GLN A 31 -12.68 19.37 4.20
C GLN A 31 -11.79 18.82 5.33
N ILE A 32 -12.29 17.83 6.05
CA ILE A 32 -11.62 17.24 7.22
C ILE A 32 -11.09 15.87 6.82
N THR A 33 -9.84 15.59 7.20
CA THR A 33 -9.21 14.27 7.07
C THR A 33 -8.44 13.93 8.33
N SER A 34 -8.38 12.65 8.69
CA SER A 34 -7.46 12.12 9.71
C SER A 34 -6.19 11.53 9.13
N GLU A 35 -6.09 11.50 7.80
CA GLU A 35 -5.07 10.75 7.06
C GLU A 35 -3.99 11.67 6.47
N ALA A 36 -3.86 12.91 6.95
CA ALA A 36 -3.00 13.93 6.35
C ALA A 36 -1.52 13.51 6.19
N GLY A 37 -1.03 12.60 7.04
CA GLY A 37 0.33 12.07 6.96
C GLY A 37 0.63 11.32 5.65
N ILE A 38 -0.40 10.78 4.98
CA ILE A 38 -0.23 10.04 3.73
C ILE A 38 0.35 10.89 2.60
N VAL A 39 0.16 12.21 2.68
CA VAL A 39 0.66 13.15 1.68
C VAL A 39 2.20 13.18 1.65
N TRP A 40 2.86 12.94 2.79
CA TRP A 40 4.33 12.80 2.83
C TRP A 40 4.79 11.44 2.31
N LEU A 41 4.04 10.37 2.58
CA LEU A 41 4.34 9.06 2.00
C LEU A 41 4.28 9.13 0.46
N ALA A 42 3.28 9.83 -0.08
CA ALA A 42 3.20 10.06 -1.52
C ALA A 42 4.32 10.91 -2.09
N GLU A 43 4.87 11.86 -1.33
CA GLU A 43 6.05 12.61 -1.76
C GLU A 43 7.31 11.73 -1.80
N LEU A 44 7.45 10.80 -0.84
CA LEU A 44 8.53 9.82 -0.85
C LEU A 44 8.39 8.86 -2.03
N ASP A 45 7.17 8.35 -2.24
CA ASP A 45 6.88 7.42 -3.34
C ASP A 45 6.98 8.08 -4.72
N GLU A 46 6.66 9.37 -4.86
CA GLU A 46 6.93 10.12 -6.11
C GLU A 46 8.43 10.11 -6.47
N LYS A 47 9.31 10.16 -5.45
CA LYS A 47 10.77 10.16 -5.63
C LYS A 47 11.33 8.75 -5.84
N LEU A 48 10.85 7.78 -5.06
CA LEU A 48 11.37 6.40 -5.07
C LEU A 48 10.67 5.50 -6.11
N ARG A 49 9.50 5.90 -6.60
CA ARG A 49 8.68 5.19 -7.58
C ARG A 49 8.34 3.76 -7.16
N ILE A 50 8.15 3.49 -5.87
CA ILE A 50 7.92 2.14 -5.35
C ILE A 50 6.61 1.58 -5.92
N THR A 51 5.50 2.33 -5.79
CA THR A 51 4.19 1.86 -6.29
C THR A 51 4.15 1.78 -7.82
N ALA A 52 4.87 2.66 -8.52
CA ALA A 52 4.94 2.66 -9.98
C ALA A 52 5.63 1.39 -10.49
N ARG A 53 6.79 1.07 -9.92
CA ARG A 53 7.54 -0.15 -10.25
C ARG A 53 6.76 -1.40 -9.88
N PHE A 54 6.07 -1.39 -8.73
CA PHE A 54 5.24 -2.52 -8.35
C PHE A 54 4.07 -2.72 -9.31
N ALA A 55 3.47 -1.63 -9.83
CA ALA A 55 2.42 -1.69 -10.84
C ALA A 55 2.92 -2.20 -12.21
N GLU A 56 4.19 -1.97 -12.57
CA GLU A 56 4.81 -2.53 -13.79
C GLU A 56 4.89 -4.07 -13.75
N CYS A 57 4.84 -4.68 -12.57
CA CYS A 57 4.78 -6.13 -12.40
C CYS A 57 3.40 -6.73 -12.71
N PHE A 58 2.41 -5.91 -13.09
CA PHE A 58 1.05 -6.37 -13.40
C PHE A 58 0.74 -6.24 -14.90
N GLN A 59 0.08 -7.26 -15.42
CA GLN A 59 -0.52 -7.24 -16.75
C GLN A 59 -2.00 -6.86 -16.64
N ASP A 60 -2.40 -5.80 -17.35
CA ASP A 60 -3.80 -5.33 -17.40
C ASP A 60 -4.46 -5.75 -18.72
N HIS A 61 -5.40 -6.70 -18.65
CA HIS A 61 -6.22 -7.18 -19.76
C HIS A 61 -7.61 -6.53 -19.82
N ARG A 62 -7.87 -5.52 -18.98
CA ARG A 62 -9.11 -4.75 -19.04
C ARG A 62 -9.10 -3.88 -20.29
N HIS A 63 -10.28 -3.73 -20.90
CA HIS A 63 -10.41 -2.91 -22.09
C HIS A 63 -10.37 -1.41 -21.72
N LEU A 64 -9.45 -0.66 -22.34
CA LEU A 64 -9.12 0.73 -21.97
C LEU A 64 -10.33 1.67 -21.92
N SER A 65 -11.31 1.49 -22.81
CA SER A 65 -12.53 2.33 -22.85
C SER A 65 -13.46 2.19 -21.63
N TYR A 66 -13.22 1.22 -20.74
CA TYR A 66 -14.00 1.02 -19.50
C TYR A 66 -13.17 1.27 -18.24
N LEU A 67 -11.99 1.89 -18.36
CA LEU A 67 -11.11 2.18 -17.25
C LEU A 67 -11.37 3.56 -16.67
N ASN A 68 -11.72 3.58 -15.38
CA ASN A 68 -11.68 4.80 -14.57
C ASN A 68 -10.34 4.97 -13.86
N TYR A 69 -9.61 3.87 -13.62
CA TYR A 69 -8.37 3.87 -12.85
C TYR A 69 -7.34 2.91 -13.47
N SER A 70 -6.11 3.37 -13.62
CA SER A 70 -4.95 2.56 -13.97
C SER A 70 -4.60 1.57 -12.86
N VAL A 71 -3.81 0.54 -13.16
CA VAL A 71 -3.29 -0.37 -12.13
C VAL A 71 -2.47 0.39 -11.09
N HIS A 72 -1.64 1.34 -11.52
CA HIS A 72 -0.84 2.16 -10.61
C HIS A 72 -1.70 2.99 -9.65
N GLN A 73 -2.83 3.56 -10.11
CA GLN A 73 -3.80 4.23 -9.24
C GLN A 73 -4.39 3.29 -8.18
N LEU A 74 -4.89 2.13 -8.61
CA LEU A 74 -5.51 1.16 -7.72
C LEU A 74 -4.52 0.65 -6.67
N LEU A 75 -3.31 0.31 -7.12
CA LEU A 75 -2.25 -0.22 -6.28
C LEU A 75 -1.74 0.83 -5.30
N SER A 76 -1.49 2.07 -5.74
CA SER A 76 -1.06 3.15 -4.85
C SER A 76 -2.11 3.44 -3.79
N GLN A 77 -3.38 3.54 -4.18
CA GLN A 77 -4.46 3.76 -3.23
C GLN A 77 -4.53 2.62 -2.21
N ARG A 78 -4.28 1.38 -2.65
CA ARG A 78 -4.35 0.23 -1.77
C ARG A 78 -3.20 0.14 -0.79
N VAL A 79 -1.97 0.33 -1.26
CA VAL A 79 -0.77 0.41 -0.42
C VAL A 79 -0.91 1.52 0.61
N TYR A 80 -1.47 2.67 0.22
CA TYR A 80 -1.72 3.78 1.13
C TYR A 80 -2.80 3.47 2.16
N GLY A 81 -3.87 2.77 1.78
CA GLY A 81 -4.88 2.27 2.73
C GLY A 81 -4.24 1.39 3.81
N ILE A 82 -3.42 0.41 3.41
CA ILE A 82 -2.70 -0.47 4.33
C ILE A 82 -1.76 0.32 5.25
N ALA A 83 -0.99 1.27 4.70
CA ALA A 83 -0.09 2.11 5.49
C ALA A 83 -0.81 2.99 6.54
N LEU A 84 -2.08 3.32 6.30
CA LEU A 84 -2.95 4.05 7.23
C LEU A 84 -3.67 3.13 8.22
N GLY A 85 -3.47 1.81 8.15
CA GLY A 85 -4.11 0.81 9.00
C GLY A 85 -5.46 0.31 8.49
N TYR A 86 -5.83 0.63 7.26
CA TYR A 86 -7.04 0.14 6.59
C TYR A 86 -6.72 -1.13 5.78
N GLU A 87 -6.34 -2.18 6.50
CA GLU A 87 -6.04 -3.49 5.91
C GLU A 87 -7.28 -4.14 5.30
N ASP A 88 -8.48 -3.84 5.80
CA ASP A 88 -9.71 -4.30 5.17
C ASP A 88 -10.09 -3.42 3.98
N VAL A 89 -10.48 -4.05 2.86
CA VAL A 89 -10.85 -3.33 1.63
C VAL A 89 -12.17 -2.56 1.78
N ASN A 90 -13.00 -2.89 2.79
CA ASN A 90 -14.34 -2.31 2.99
C ASN A 90 -14.32 -0.80 3.31
N ASP A 91 -13.32 -0.31 4.04
CA ASP A 91 -13.18 1.10 4.45
C ASP A 91 -12.98 2.03 3.26
N HIS A 92 -12.56 1.49 2.12
CA HIS A 92 -12.41 2.24 0.88
C HIS A 92 -13.74 2.77 0.29
N ASP A 93 -14.90 2.30 0.78
CA ASP A 93 -16.17 2.97 0.45
C ASP A 93 -16.28 4.37 1.06
N GLN A 94 -15.62 4.63 2.20
CA GLN A 94 -15.53 5.94 2.83
C GLN A 94 -14.24 6.67 2.42
N LEU A 95 -13.08 5.98 2.46
CA LEU A 95 -11.78 6.60 2.12
C LEU A 95 -11.72 7.13 0.70
N ARG A 96 -12.58 6.65 -0.21
CA ARG A 96 -12.62 7.16 -1.57
C ARG A 96 -13.02 8.64 -1.70
N TYR A 97 -13.51 9.22 -0.62
CA TYR A 97 -13.84 10.64 -0.48
C TYR A 97 -12.85 11.41 0.41
N ASP A 98 -11.81 10.73 0.94
CA ASP A 98 -10.84 11.38 1.80
C ASP A 98 -9.95 12.37 1.00
N PRO A 99 -9.91 13.65 1.39
CA PRO A 99 -9.19 14.67 0.64
C PRO A 99 -7.67 14.50 0.70
N ALA A 100 -7.10 13.96 1.78
CA ALA A 100 -5.66 13.75 1.86
C ALA A 100 -5.22 12.58 0.97
N LEU A 101 -6.01 11.50 0.92
CA LEU A 101 -5.75 10.38 0.02
C LEU A 101 -5.87 10.80 -1.45
N ALA A 102 -6.85 11.65 -1.79
CA ALA A 102 -6.98 12.22 -3.13
C ALA A 102 -5.76 13.05 -3.50
N ILE A 103 -5.33 13.97 -2.64
CA ILE A 103 -4.12 14.78 -2.82
C ILE A 103 -2.86 13.90 -2.97
N ALA A 104 -2.78 12.80 -2.22
CA ALA A 104 -1.65 11.87 -2.27
C ALA A 104 -1.55 11.17 -3.64
N LEU A 105 -2.66 10.71 -4.19
CA LEU A 105 -2.70 10.08 -5.52
C LEU A 105 -2.53 11.11 -6.65
N GLU A 106 -3.07 12.31 -6.48
CA GLU A 106 -2.81 13.46 -7.36
C GLU A 106 -1.32 13.80 -7.42
N LYS A 107 -0.61 13.73 -6.28
CA LYS A 107 0.84 13.96 -6.21
C LYS A 107 1.62 12.98 -7.07
N LEU A 108 1.17 11.74 -7.22
CA LEU A 108 1.78 10.78 -8.15
C LEU A 108 1.52 11.08 -9.64
N ASN A 109 0.88 12.22 -9.97
CA ASN A 109 0.45 12.57 -11.33
C ASN A 109 -0.50 11.56 -11.95
N LEU A 110 -1.26 10.85 -11.11
CA LEU A 110 -2.20 9.85 -11.57
C LEU A 110 -3.59 10.42 -11.90
N ASP A 111 -3.70 11.73 -11.86
CA ASP A 111 -4.93 12.47 -12.10
C ASP A 111 -5.06 12.90 -13.57
N ASP A 112 -5.27 11.90 -14.44
CA ASP A 112 -5.82 12.06 -15.79
C ASP A 112 -7.26 11.52 -15.90
N SER A 113 -7.78 10.93 -14.82
CA SER A 113 -9.12 10.36 -14.78
C SER A 113 -10.20 11.43 -14.58
N SER A 114 -11.26 11.37 -15.39
CA SER A 114 -12.47 12.21 -15.30
C SER A 114 -13.30 12.03 -14.02
N SER A 115 -12.86 11.17 -13.09
CA SER A 115 -13.58 10.87 -11.85
C SER A 115 -12.90 11.57 -10.68
N ALA A 116 -13.57 12.55 -10.10
CA ALA A 116 -13.15 13.25 -8.88
C ALA A 116 -13.22 12.38 -7.60
N ILE A 117 -13.50 11.08 -7.73
CA ILE A 117 -13.71 10.15 -6.61
C ILE A 117 -12.76 8.98 -6.80
N LEU A 118 -12.11 8.52 -5.71
CA LEU A 118 -11.17 7.41 -5.77
C LEU A 118 -11.89 6.05 -5.91
N ALA A 119 -11.12 4.98 -6.08
CA ALA A 119 -11.65 3.63 -6.22
C ALA A 119 -12.31 3.17 -4.91
N GLY A 120 -13.53 2.63 -5.01
CA GLY A 120 -14.21 2.01 -3.87
C GLY A 120 -13.82 0.54 -3.69
N LYS A 121 -14.37 -0.11 -2.66
CA LYS A 121 -13.97 -1.46 -2.25
C LYS A 121 -14.05 -2.49 -3.38
N SER A 122 -15.13 -2.48 -4.17
CA SER A 122 -15.34 -3.49 -5.22
C SER A 122 -14.36 -3.35 -6.38
N THR A 123 -13.85 -2.14 -6.62
CA THR A 123 -12.85 -1.89 -7.66
C THR A 123 -11.48 -2.36 -7.20
N LEU A 124 -11.11 -2.06 -5.96
CA LEU A 124 -9.84 -2.50 -5.36
C LEU A 124 -9.82 -4.02 -5.13
N ASN A 125 -10.93 -4.63 -4.74
CA ASN A 125 -11.02 -6.08 -4.59
C ASN A 125 -10.72 -6.81 -5.91
N ARG A 126 -11.04 -6.22 -7.07
CA ARG A 126 -10.68 -6.83 -8.38
C ARG A 126 -9.20 -6.74 -8.72
N LEU A 127 -8.45 -5.83 -8.09
CA LEU A 127 -6.99 -5.79 -8.19
C LEU A 127 -6.39 -6.96 -7.40
N GLU A 128 -6.87 -7.19 -6.18
CA GLU A 128 -6.29 -8.19 -5.27
C GLU A 128 -6.75 -9.62 -5.57
N TYR A 129 -7.99 -9.77 -6.04
CA TYR A 129 -8.58 -11.09 -6.23
C TYR A 129 -8.44 -11.55 -7.68
N CYS A 130 -7.54 -12.49 -7.91
CA CYS A 130 -7.47 -13.29 -9.13
C CYS A 130 -7.29 -14.77 -8.72
N PRO A 131 -8.31 -15.62 -8.87
CA PRO A 131 -8.20 -17.03 -8.52
C PRO A 131 -7.14 -17.74 -9.36
N GLU A 132 -6.31 -18.58 -8.74
CA GLU A 132 -5.31 -19.43 -9.42
C GLU A 132 -5.93 -20.38 -10.46
N THR A 133 -7.24 -20.62 -10.38
CA THR A 133 -7.99 -21.44 -11.35
C THR A 133 -8.21 -20.74 -12.69
N ILE A 134 -7.97 -19.43 -12.79
CA ILE A 134 -8.07 -18.69 -14.05
C ILE A 134 -6.77 -18.85 -14.83
N LEU A 135 -6.77 -19.77 -15.80
CA LEU A 135 -5.59 -20.05 -16.64
C LEU A 135 -5.40 -19.05 -17.80
N GLN A 136 -6.45 -18.30 -18.15
CA GLN A 136 -6.45 -17.34 -19.27
C GLN A 136 -7.18 -16.06 -18.87
N GLN A 137 -6.46 -15.11 -18.28
CA GLN A 137 -6.98 -13.89 -17.69
C GLN A 137 -7.55 -12.93 -18.74
N GLN A 138 -7.01 -12.95 -19.97
CA GLN A 138 -7.54 -12.18 -21.10
C GLN A 138 -9.00 -12.55 -21.46
N GLU A 139 -9.38 -13.81 -21.28
CA GLU A 139 -10.71 -14.33 -21.58
C GLU A 139 -11.65 -14.27 -20.36
N SER A 140 -11.08 -14.09 -19.16
CA SER A 140 -11.83 -13.97 -17.91
C SER A 140 -12.80 -12.80 -17.92
N ARG A 141 -13.99 -13.01 -17.36
CA ARG A 141 -15.01 -11.95 -17.29
C ARG A 141 -14.71 -10.93 -16.20
N TYR A 142 -14.18 -11.37 -15.06
CA TYR A 142 -14.09 -10.55 -13.84
C TYR A 142 -12.66 -10.31 -13.34
N HIS A 143 -11.71 -11.21 -13.64
CA HIS A 143 -10.33 -11.14 -13.18
C HIS A 143 -9.41 -10.92 -14.38
N ARG A 144 -9.11 -9.66 -14.64
CA ARG A 144 -8.38 -9.19 -15.83
C ARG A 144 -7.09 -8.45 -15.51
N ILE A 145 -6.73 -8.37 -14.24
CA ILE A 145 -5.46 -7.82 -13.79
C ILE A 145 -4.68 -9.01 -13.23
N GLU A 146 -3.48 -9.25 -13.74
CA GLU A 146 -2.65 -10.38 -13.36
C GLU A 146 -1.32 -9.87 -12.81
N ALA A 147 -0.97 -10.29 -11.59
CA ALA A 147 0.35 -10.06 -11.05
C ALA A 147 1.33 -11.08 -11.62
N ASN A 148 2.55 -10.65 -11.97
CA ASN A 148 3.65 -11.55 -12.30
C ASN A 148 4.54 -11.78 -11.06
N PRO A 149 4.48 -12.95 -10.41
CA PRO A 149 5.22 -13.18 -9.17
C PRO A 149 6.74 -13.06 -9.30
N GLU A 150 7.30 -13.41 -10.47
CA GLU A 150 8.75 -13.33 -10.70
C GLU A 150 9.21 -11.88 -10.85
N GLU A 151 8.45 -11.04 -11.56
CA GLU A 151 8.74 -9.61 -11.64
C GLU A 151 8.55 -8.92 -10.29
N ILE A 152 7.58 -9.36 -9.47
CA ILE A 152 7.40 -8.86 -8.11
C ILE A 152 8.64 -9.17 -7.24
N LYS A 153 9.10 -10.42 -7.22
CA LYS A 153 10.30 -10.82 -6.46
C LYS A 153 11.51 -9.98 -6.89
N LYS A 154 11.69 -9.81 -8.20
CA LYS A 154 12.76 -9.01 -8.76
C LYS A 154 12.64 -7.54 -8.36
N ALA A 155 11.46 -6.95 -8.44
CA ALA A 155 11.23 -5.54 -8.07
C ALA A 155 11.64 -5.25 -6.62
N PHE A 156 11.31 -6.14 -5.67
CA PHE A 156 11.75 -5.98 -4.28
C PHE A 156 13.27 -6.01 -4.13
N VAL A 157 13.94 -6.94 -4.81
CA VAL A 157 15.41 -7.02 -4.79
C VAL A 157 16.03 -5.78 -5.43
N ASP A 158 15.52 -5.34 -6.57
CA ASP A 158 16.04 -4.16 -7.28
C ASP A 158 15.87 -2.88 -6.43
N ILE A 159 14.69 -2.68 -5.82
CA ILE A 159 14.44 -1.56 -4.89
C ILE A 159 15.42 -1.61 -3.71
N PHE A 160 15.65 -2.79 -3.13
CA PHE A 160 16.59 -2.95 -2.03
C PHE A 160 18.02 -2.59 -2.45
N LEU A 161 18.50 -3.11 -3.59
CA LEU A 161 19.86 -2.86 -4.06
C LEU A 161 20.09 -1.37 -4.38
N GLU A 162 19.09 -0.71 -4.98
CA GLU A 162 19.13 0.73 -5.31
C GLU A 162 19.09 1.64 -4.07
N SER A 163 18.65 1.13 -2.92
CA SER A 163 18.70 1.88 -1.66
C SER A 163 20.13 2.11 -1.14
N TYR A 164 21.11 1.38 -1.69
CA TYR A 164 22.54 1.54 -1.38
C TYR A 164 23.24 2.38 -2.45
N GLN A 165 24.24 3.18 -2.05
CA GLN A 165 25.09 3.91 -3.00
C GLN A 165 25.87 2.98 -3.94
N THR A 166 26.17 1.76 -3.50
CA THR A 166 26.79 0.70 -4.29
C THR A 166 26.17 -0.63 -3.86
N PRO A 167 25.73 -1.50 -4.78
CA PRO A 167 25.10 -2.77 -4.44
C PRO A 167 26.01 -3.61 -3.52
N PRO A 168 25.46 -4.17 -2.41
CA PRO A 168 26.23 -5.00 -1.50
C PRO A 168 26.68 -6.30 -2.20
N GLN A 169 27.88 -6.79 -1.86
CA GLN A 169 28.40 -8.07 -2.37
C GLN A 169 27.70 -9.29 -1.75
N GLN A 170 27.07 -9.11 -0.59
CA GLN A 170 26.39 -10.17 0.16
C GLN A 170 25.14 -9.59 0.82
N ILE A 171 24.04 -10.35 0.78
CA ILE A 171 22.82 -10.09 1.54
C ILE A 171 22.76 -11.14 2.65
N ILE A 172 22.61 -10.69 3.90
CA ILE A 172 22.41 -11.57 5.05
C ILE A 172 20.92 -11.54 5.37
N LEU A 173 20.27 -12.68 5.25
CA LEU A 173 18.88 -12.88 5.63
C LEU A 173 18.86 -13.54 6.99
N ASP A 174 18.40 -12.81 8.01
CA ASP A 174 18.12 -13.39 9.31
C ASP A 174 16.70 -13.95 9.30
N MET A 175 16.53 -15.15 9.86
CA MET A 175 15.25 -15.85 9.89
C MET A 175 14.92 -16.15 11.34
N ASP A 176 14.08 -15.30 11.91
CA ASP A 176 13.57 -15.50 13.25
C ASP A 176 12.43 -16.52 13.24
N VAL A 177 12.47 -17.42 14.22
CA VAL A 177 11.35 -18.30 14.55
C VAL A 177 10.48 -17.61 15.60
N THR A 178 9.27 -18.11 15.83
CA THR A 178 8.45 -17.76 17.00
C THR A 178 8.09 -19.04 17.76
N ASP A 179 7.96 -18.98 19.09
CA ASP A 179 7.55 -20.15 19.84
C ASP A 179 6.09 -20.51 19.59
N ASP A 180 5.87 -21.78 19.23
CA ASP A 180 4.57 -22.42 19.34
C ASP A 180 4.62 -23.41 20.50
N GLN A 181 4.17 -22.96 21.68
CA GLN A 181 4.32 -23.71 22.93
C GLN A 181 3.50 -24.99 22.92
N VAL A 182 4.12 -26.09 23.35
CA VAL A 182 3.46 -27.39 23.38
C VAL A 182 3.07 -27.82 24.78
N HIS A 183 2.05 -28.67 24.85
CA HIS A 183 1.65 -29.34 26.08
C HIS A 183 1.99 -30.83 26.02
N GLY A 184 2.60 -31.36 27.08
CA GLY A 184 2.96 -32.77 27.18
C GLY A 184 4.20 -33.16 26.38
N HIS A 185 4.18 -34.34 25.77
CA HIS A 185 5.31 -34.91 25.03
C HIS A 185 4.99 -35.01 23.54
N GLN A 186 4.69 -33.87 22.92
CA GLN A 186 4.41 -33.83 21.47
C GLN A 186 5.69 -34.10 20.67
N GLU A 187 5.57 -34.90 19.61
CA GLU A 187 6.69 -35.29 18.77
C GLU A 187 7.32 -34.08 18.08
N GLY A 188 8.65 -34.01 18.04
CA GLY A 188 9.40 -32.93 17.39
C GLY A 188 9.53 -31.65 18.20
N ALA A 189 8.91 -31.57 19.38
CA ALA A 189 9.08 -30.42 20.26
C ALA A 189 10.40 -30.50 21.04
N PHE A 190 11.04 -29.35 21.26
CA PHE A 190 12.30 -29.26 22.00
C PHE A 190 12.32 -28.04 22.91
N PHE A 191 13.18 -28.06 23.93
CA PHE A 191 13.33 -26.92 24.82
C PHE A 191 14.12 -25.80 24.13
N ASN A 192 13.50 -24.63 23.96
CA ASN A 192 14.14 -23.44 23.43
C ASN A 192 14.51 -22.50 24.58
N THR A 193 15.81 -22.18 24.73
CA THR A 193 16.34 -21.36 25.82
C THR A 193 15.92 -19.89 25.74
N TYR A 194 15.68 -19.36 24.54
CA TYR A 194 15.24 -17.98 24.35
C TYR A 194 13.80 -17.79 24.87
N TYR A 195 12.89 -18.69 24.48
CA TYR A 195 11.48 -18.67 24.91
C TYR A 195 11.24 -19.34 26.27
N LYS A 196 12.26 -20.01 26.82
CA LYS A 196 12.23 -20.71 28.13
C LYS A 196 11.10 -21.74 28.21
N GLY A 197 10.82 -22.43 27.11
CA GLY A 197 9.72 -23.39 27.01
C GLY A 197 10.03 -24.53 26.06
N VAL A 198 9.25 -25.61 26.16
CA VAL A 198 9.23 -26.66 25.15
C VAL A 198 8.24 -26.23 24.07
N CYS A 199 8.73 -26.02 22.86
CA CYS A 199 7.94 -25.47 21.77
C CYS A 199 8.38 -26.07 20.43
N TYR A 200 7.55 -25.87 19.42
CA TYR A 200 8.03 -25.84 18.04
C TYR A 200 8.66 -24.48 17.75
N ALA A 201 9.54 -24.43 16.76
CA ALA A 201 10.16 -23.22 16.25
C ALA A 201 9.91 -23.12 14.74
N PRO A 202 8.66 -23.00 14.29
CA PRO A 202 8.35 -22.86 12.88
C PRO A 202 8.90 -21.53 12.34
N LEU A 203 9.32 -21.58 11.08
CA LEU A 203 9.46 -20.40 10.23
C LEU A 203 8.08 -20.16 9.60
N TYR A 204 7.50 -18.97 9.85
CA TYR A 204 6.24 -18.54 9.25
C TYR A 204 6.48 -17.78 7.95
#